data_AF-A0A6V8D8Q0-F1
#
_entry.id   AF-A0A6V8D8Q0-F1
#
_cell.length_a   1.000
_cell.length_b   1.000
_cell.length_c   1.000
_cell.angle_alpha   90.00
_cell.angle_beta   90.00
_cell.angle_gamma   90.00
#
_symmetry.space_group_name_H-M   'P 1'
#
loop_
_entity.id
_entity.type
_entity.pdbx_description
1 polymer ?
#
loop_
_entity_poly.entity_id
_entity_poly.type
_entity_poly.pdbx_seq_one_letter_code
_entity_poly.pdbx_strand_id
1 'polypeptide(L)' 'MSKPDLATLRMAAIAAVLAEVMQQGEDAGQVARKPGLAWSQDHRRMNTGQSGLMHHRASRSPWK' A
#
# COMPACT_ATOMS: atom_id res chain seq x y z
N MET A 1 5.70 35.39 24.34
CA MET A 1 5.97 34.13 23.60
C MET A 1 7.19 34.37 22.73
N SER A 2 8.28 33.63 22.92
CA SER A 2 9.51 33.78 22.10
C SER A 2 9.21 33.35 20.67
N LYS A 3 9.76 34.05 19.67
CA LYS A 3 9.63 33.62 18.27
C LYS A 3 10.42 32.32 18.06
N PRO A 4 9.86 31.34 17.34
CA PRO A 4 10.59 30.11 17.04
C PRO A 4 11.82 30.42 16.19
N ASP A 5 12.90 29.68 16.45
CA ASP A 5 14.12 29.78 15.68
C ASP A 5 13.92 29.25 14.24
N LEU A 6 14.76 29.72 13.31
CA LEU A 6 14.72 29.34 11.89
C LEU A 6 14.87 27.82 11.71
N ALA A 7 15.68 27.16 12.53
CA ALA A 7 15.86 25.71 12.48
C ALA A 7 14.55 24.97 12.80
N THR A 8 13.82 25.45 13.81
CA THR A 8 12.52 24.90 14.20
C THR A 8 11.48 25.10 13.09
N LEU A 9 11.45 26.28 12.47
CA LEU A 9 10.54 26.57 11.36
C LEU A 9 10.80 25.69 10.12
N ARG A 10 12.07 25.44 9.79
CA ARG A 10 12.46 24.54 8.70
C ARG A 10 12.03 23.10 8.97
N MET A 11 12.27 22.61 10.18
CA MET A 11 11.86 21.25 10.56
C MET A 11 10.33 21.11 10.54
N ALA A 12 9.61 22.11 11.03
CA ALA A 12 8.15 22.14 10.99
C ALA A 12 7.61 22.13 9.55
N ALA A 13 8.22 22.91 8.64
CA ALA A 13 7.85 22.92 7.23
C ALA A 13 8.07 21.56 6.55
N ILE A 14 9.23 20.92 6.81
CA ILE A 14 9.52 19.58 6.28
C ILE A 14 8.51 18.56 6.83
N ALA A 15 8.25 18.59 8.14
CA ALA A 15 7.28 17.69 8.78
C ALA A 15 5.86 17.89 8.22
N ALA A 16 5.45 19.13 7.93
CA ALA A 16 4.16 19.43 7.32
C ALA A 16 4.03 18.87 5.89
N VAL A 17 5.08 18.96 5.07
CA VAL A 17 5.08 18.38 3.72
C VAL A 17 5.04 16.85 3.78
N LEU A 18 5.82 16.23 4.66
CA LEU A 18 5.79 14.78 4.84
C LEU A 18 4.42 14.32 5.35
N ALA A 19 3.84 15.05 6.31
CA ALA A 19 2.49 14.79 6.79
C ALA A 19 1.47 14.88 5.65
N GLU A 20 1.47 15.93 4.84
CA GLU A 20 0.57 16.06 3.70
C GLU A 20 0.71 14.89 2.71
N VAL A 21 1.95 14.56 2.34
CA VAL A 21 2.22 13.46 1.39
C VAL A 21 1.84 12.10 1.96
N MET A 22 1.99 11.88 3.27
CA MET A 22 1.66 10.61 3.93
C MET A 22 0.19 10.51 4.38
N GLN A 23 -0.48 11.64 4.62
CA GLN A 23 -1.89 11.71 5.01
C GLN A 23 -2.84 11.70 3.81
N GLN A 24 -2.33 11.85 2.59
CA GLN A 24 -3.00 11.27 1.44
C GLN A 24 -3.05 9.77 1.70
N GLY A 25 -4.17 9.30 2.28
CA GLY A 25 -4.41 7.91 2.60
C GLY A 25 -4.30 7.03 1.35
N GLU A 26 -4.72 5.77 1.45
CA GLU A 26 -4.69 4.94 0.25
C GLU A 26 -5.47 5.61 -0.89
N ASP A 27 -4.76 5.99 -1.95
CA ASP A 27 -5.35 6.54 -3.17
C ASP A 27 -6.54 5.65 -3.53
N ALA A 28 -7.74 6.24 -3.63
CA ALA A 28 -8.97 5.50 -3.89
C ALA A 28 -8.84 4.65 -5.17
N GLY A 29 -8.02 5.08 -6.14
CA GLY A 29 -7.67 4.31 -7.32
C GLY A 29 -6.81 3.07 -7.04
N GLN A 30 -6.01 3.07 -5.97
CA GLN A 30 -5.17 1.95 -5.53
C GLN A 30 -5.90 0.98 -4.60
N VAL A 31 -6.83 1.46 -3.77
CA VAL A 31 -7.63 0.62 -2.86
C VAL A 31 -8.36 -0.48 -3.64
N ALA A 32 -9.00 -0.14 -4.76
CA ALA A 32 -9.71 -1.08 -5.61
C ALA A 32 -8.79 -2.09 -6.35
N ARG A 33 -7.49 -1.78 -6.46
CA ARG A 33 -6.49 -2.65 -7.10
C ARG A 33 -5.86 -3.64 -6.14
N LYS A 34 -6.09 -3.49 -4.84
CA LYS A 34 -5.60 -4.45 -3.86
C LYS A 34 -6.32 -5.78 -4.05
N PRO A 35 -5.59 -6.89 -4.19
CA PRO A 35 -6.22 -8.18 -4.46
C PRO A 35 -7.04 -8.71 -3.26
N GLY A 36 -7.02 -8.06 -2.10
CA GLY A 36 -7.81 -8.43 -0.92
C GLY A 36 -7.17 -9.57 -0.11
N LEU A 37 -7.93 -10.16 0.81
CA LEU A 37 -7.46 -11.27 1.64
C LEU A 37 -7.10 -12.50 0.79
N ALA A 38 -6.11 -13.28 1.24
CA ALA A 38 -5.68 -14.50 0.53
C ALA A 38 -6.85 -15.46 0.26
N TRP A 39 -7.76 -15.65 1.22
CA TRP A 39 -8.96 -16.44 1.05
C TRP A 39 -9.89 -15.91 -0.05
N SER A 40 -10.14 -14.60 -0.07
CA SER A 40 -10.99 -13.98 -1.11
C SER A 40 -10.40 -14.12 -2.52
N GLN A 41 -9.07 -14.07 -2.63
CA GLN A 41 -8.37 -14.29 -3.89
C GLN A 41 -8.49 -15.74 -4.35
N ASP A 42 -8.30 -16.68 -3.42
CA ASP A 42 -8.38 -18.11 -3.68
C ASP A 42 -9.81 -18.52 -4.07
N HIS A 43 -10.81 -18.02 -3.36
CA HIS A 43 -12.23 -18.25 -3.66
C HIS A 43 -12.63 -17.73 -5.05
N ARG A 44 -12.21 -16.51 -5.43
CA ARG A 44 -12.44 -16.00 -6.80
C ARG A 44 -11.77 -16.85 -7.87
N ARG A 45 -10.57 -17.38 -7.59
CA ARG A 45 -9.85 -18.27 -8.51
C ARG A 45 -10.58 -19.59 -8.68
N MET A 46 -10.97 -20.23 -7.58
CA MET A 46 -11.73 -21.49 -7.62
C MET A 46 -13.05 -21.32 -8.38
N ASN A 47 -13.80 -20.24 -8.12
CA ASN A 47 -15.06 -19.96 -8.80
C ASN A 47 -14.90 -19.68 -10.30
N THR A 48 -13.72 -19.27 -10.74
CA THR A 48 -13.39 -19.04 -12.16
C THR A 48 -12.66 -20.23 -12.81
N GLY A 49 -12.59 -21.37 -12.12
CA GLY A 49 -11.92 -22.57 -12.62
C GLY A 49 -10.39 -22.47 -12.67
N GLN A 50 -9.81 -21.46 -12.02
CA GLN A 50 -8.36 -21.27 -11.93
C GLN A 50 -7.78 -22.14 -10.81
N SER A 51 -6.48 -22.42 -10.92
CA SER A 51 -5.73 -23.10 -9.86
C SER A 51 -5.65 -22.23 -8.59
N GLY A 52 -5.58 -22.90 -7.44
CA GLY A 52 -5.50 -22.24 -6.13
C GLY A 52 -4.32 -21.26 -6.03
N LEU A 53 -4.46 -20.27 -5.14
CA LEU A 53 -3.54 -19.15 -4.97
C LEU A 53 -2.10 -19.60 -4.72
N MET A 54 -1.91 -20.68 -3.95
CA MET A 54 -0.59 -21.24 -3.67
C MET A 54 0.07 -21.80 -4.93
N HIS A 55 -0.67 -22.55 -5.74
CA HIS A 55 -0.17 -23.13 -6.99
C HIS A 55 0.18 -22.03 -8.00
N HIS A 56 -0.68 -21.02 -8.15
CA HIS A 56 -0.42 -19.86 -9.00
C HIS A 56 0.83 -19.06 -8.57
N ARG A 57 1.08 -18.94 -7.26
CA ARG A 57 2.30 -18.26 -6.77
C ARG A 57 3.55 -19.10 -7.05
N ALA A 58 3.46 -20.41 -6.85
CA ALA A 58 4.56 -21.33 -7.11
C ALA A 58 4.92 -21.38 -8.61
N SER A 59 3.94 -21.29 -9.52
CA SER A 59 4.16 -21.31 -10.97
C SER A 59 4.86 -20.07 -11.53
N ARG A 60 4.95 -18.99 -10.74
CA ARG A 60 5.61 -17.73 -11.13
C ARG A 60 7.04 -17.61 -10.60
N SER A 61 7.52 -18.58 -9.84
CA SER A 61 8.90 -18.58 -9.35
C SER A 61 9.86 -18.85 -10.51
N PRO A 62 10.78 -17.94 -10.84
CA PRO A 62 11.73 -18.12 -11.95
C PRO A 62 12.73 -19.26 -11.71
N TRP A 63 12.97 -19.58 -10.44
CA TRP A 63 14.00 -20.53 -10.00
C TRP A 63 13.40 -21.88 -9.58
N LYS A 64 12.24 -22.23 -10.15
CA LYS A 64 11.59 -23.51 -9.95
C LYS A 64 11.45 -24.25 -11.28
#